data_AF-A0A7V9TK95-F1
#
_entry.id   AF-A0A7V9TK95-F1
#
_cell.length_a   1.000
_cell.length_b   1.000
_cell.length_c   1.000
_cell.angle_alpha   90.00
_cell.angle_beta   90.00
_cell.angle_gamma   90.00
#
_symmetry.space_group_name_H-M   'P 1'
#
loop_
_entity.id
_entity.type
_entity.pdbx_description
1 polymer ?
#
loop_
_entity_poly.entity_id
_entity_poly.type
_entity_poly.pdbx_seq_one_letter_code
_entity_poly.pdbx_strand_id
1 'polypeptide(L)'
;SGSLDLDKIEYLKRDALMCGVPYGEIDVDRLLHSLTIVEDPKSGAPVIGIAEKGLAALESLLFAKYQMYRNVYWHHAVRSATAMYKRLVDDALRSGAIEEHELAGFTDEGLLHRLDERAPSALLDGLRNRRLHKRAFECSSTELEPGVGDWIANDRARVIAAEDALASELGVEPGAVLLDYPEKPRMLGLDLPVRMRDGEVKRLGAKGWPAAINLPLLSQELYESTRVMRVFATDRTRVPRARVLELLGVE
;
A
#
# COMPACT_ATOMS: atom_id res chain seq x y z
N SER A 1 -0.63 -7.88 15.85
CA SER A 1 0.27 -6.92 15.18
C SER A 1 -0.17 -5.49 15.50
N GLY A 2 0.74 -4.67 16.03
CA GLY A 2 0.49 -3.30 16.50
C GLY A 2 1.05 -2.20 15.58
N SER A 3 0.98 -0.93 16.02
CA SER A 3 1.58 0.24 15.35
C SER A 3 3.12 0.16 15.32
N LEU A 4 3.70 -0.35 16.40
CA LEU A 4 5.11 -0.68 16.57
C LEU A 4 5.25 -2.22 16.58
N ASP A 5 5.60 -2.78 15.43
CA ASP A 5 5.78 -4.22 15.25
C ASP A 5 7.21 -4.48 14.76
N LEU A 6 7.87 -5.50 15.31
CA LEU A 6 9.24 -5.86 14.95
C LEU A 6 9.33 -6.25 13.47
N ASP A 7 8.31 -6.92 12.96
CA ASP A 7 8.19 -7.25 11.53
C ASP A 7 8.31 -5.99 10.65
N LYS A 8 7.61 -4.92 11.04
CA LYS A 8 7.62 -3.65 10.30
C LYS A 8 8.95 -2.90 10.34
N ILE A 9 9.72 -3.08 11.39
CA ILE A 9 11.05 -2.47 11.51
C ILE A 9 12.05 -3.28 10.67
N GLU A 10 11.95 -4.61 10.71
CA GLU A 10 12.84 -5.52 9.99
C GLU A 10 12.68 -5.36 8.47
N TYR A 11 11.47 -5.52 7.93
CA TYR A 11 11.29 -5.44 6.48
C TYR A 11 11.63 -4.05 5.96
N LEU A 12 11.39 -2.97 6.72
CA LEU A 12 11.68 -1.62 6.28
C LEU A 12 13.19 -1.41 6.07
N LYS A 13 14.01 -1.86 7.03
CA LYS A 13 15.48 -1.78 6.90
C LYS A 13 15.99 -2.69 5.79
N ARG A 14 15.48 -3.93 5.73
CA ARG A 14 15.89 -4.89 4.70
C ARG A 14 15.56 -4.36 3.31
N ASP A 15 14.34 -3.89 3.10
CA ASP A 15 13.89 -3.43 1.79
C ASP A 15 14.63 -2.14 1.39
N ALA A 16 14.91 -1.23 2.34
CA ALA A 16 15.72 -0.06 2.05
C ALA A 16 17.14 -0.42 1.59
N LEU A 17 17.78 -1.37 2.29
CA LEU A 17 19.10 -1.89 1.93
C LEU A 17 19.08 -2.57 0.55
N MET A 18 18.13 -3.49 0.33
CA MET A 18 18.03 -4.27 -0.92
C MET A 18 17.64 -3.40 -2.12
N CYS A 19 16.86 -2.34 -1.93
CA CYS A 19 16.57 -1.36 -2.96
C CYS A 19 17.65 -0.29 -3.12
N GLY A 20 18.64 -0.24 -2.23
CA GLY A 20 19.71 0.77 -2.27
C GLY A 20 19.21 2.21 -2.04
N VAL A 21 18.16 2.39 -1.23
CA VAL A 21 17.57 3.71 -0.94
C VAL A 21 17.97 4.21 0.45
N PRO A 22 18.24 5.51 0.62
CA PRO A 22 18.75 6.05 1.90
C PRO A 22 17.65 6.29 2.95
N TYR A 23 16.41 5.93 2.64
CA TYR A 23 15.22 6.31 3.43
C TYR A 23 14.89 5.37 4.60
N GLY A 24 15.67 4.30 4.80
CA GLY A 24 15.44 3.28 5.83
C GLY A 24 16.31 3.41 7.08
N GLU A 25 17.10 4.47 7.20
CA GLU A 25 17.94 4.68 8.39
C GLU A 25 17.08 5.10 9.58
N ILE A 26 16.97 4.18 10.53
CA ILE A 26 16.18 4.33 11.77
C ILE A 26 17.07 3.91 12.92
N ASP A 27 17.03 4.68 14.00
CA ASP A 27 17.66 4.34 15.29
C ASP A 27 16.83 3.27 16.01
N VAL A 28 16.96 2.03 15.53
CA VAL A 28 16.26 0.86 16.06
C VAL A 28 16.65 0.61 17.51
N ASP A 29 17.93 0.77 17.85
CA ASP A 29 18.40 0.55 19.20
C ASP A 29 17.71 1.50 20.17
N ARG A 30 17.64 2.80 19.87
CA ARG A 30 16.95 3.76 20.74
C ARG A 30 15.46 3.48 20.86
N LEU A 31 14.82 3.04 19.77
CA LEU A 31 13.42 2.63 19.78
C LEU A 31 13.19 1.43 20.71
N LEU A 32 14.00 0.37 20.59
CA LEU A 32 13.94 -0.82 21.42
C LEU A 32 14.21 -0.52 22.90
N HIS A 33 15.24 0.27 23.21
CA HIS A 33 15.57 0.70 24.58
C HIS A 33 14.54 1.65 25.21
N SER A 34 13.59 2.13 24.41
CA SER A 34 12.49 2.98 24.86
C SER A 34 11.18 2.23 25.00
N LEU A 35 11.10 0.96 24.57
CA LEU A 35 9.93 0.13 24.81
C LEU A 35 9.72 -0.07 26.30
N THR A 36 8.46 -0.05 26.73
CA THR A 36 8.06 -0.31 28.11
C THR A 36 6.68 -0.96 28.14
N ILE A 37 6.36 -1.65 29.22
CA ILE A 37 4.99 -2.06 29.52
C ILE A 37 4.31 -0.89 30.23
N VAL A 38 3.09 -0.58 29.81
CA VAL A 38 2.20 0.43 30.42
C VAL A 38 0.80 -0.12 30.50
N GLU A 39 0.00 0.41 31.41
CA GLU A 39 -1.44 0.12 31.46
C GLU A 39 -2.15 0.95 30.40
N ASP A 40 -2.95 0.32 29.53
CA ASP A 40 -3.72 1.04 28.51
C ASP A 40 -4.84 1.86 29.20
N PRO A 41 -4.86 3.20 29.07
CA PRO A 41 -5.87 4.04 29.69
C PRO A 41 -7.32 3.70 29.29
N LYS A 42 -7.52 2.98 28.18
CA LYS A 42 -8.85 2.55 27.72
C LYS A 42 -9.29 1.20 28.28
N SER A 43 -8.38 0.23 28.31
CA SER A 43 -8.73 -1.17 28.62
C SER A 43 -8.26 -1.62 30.01
N GLY A 44 -7.36 -0.88 30.67
CA GLY A 44 -6.71 -1.29 31.91
C GLY A 44 -5.74 -2.47 31.73
N ALA A 45 -5.56 -2.96 30.50
CA ALA A 45 -4.69 -4.09 30.23
C ALA A 45 -3.23 -3.64 30.07
N PRO A 46 -2.25 -4.49 30.45
CA PRO A 46 -0.85 -4.23 30.13
C PRO A 46 -0.64 -4.30 28.61
N VAL A 47 -0.08 -3.23 28.05
CA VAL A 47 0.24 -3.10 26.63
C VAL A 47 1.67 -2.59 26.45
N ILE A 48 2.21 -2.78 25.25
CA ILE A 48 3.49 -2.18 24.87
C ILE A 48 3.27 -0.69 24.62
N GLY A 49 4.04 0.13 25.32
CA GLY A 49 4.17 1.57 25.10
C GLY A 49 5.62 1.97 24.87
N ILE A 50 5.84 3.27 24.70
CA ILE A 50 7.18 3.86 24.55
C ILE A 50 7.41 4.89 25.65
N ALA A 51 8.62 4.93 26.21
CA ALA A 51 9.02 6.01 27.11
C ALA A 51 9.21 7.30 26.31
N GLU A 52 8.95 8.46 26.92
CA GLU A 52 9.08 9.79 26.31
C GLU A 52 10.44 10.00 25.60
N LYS A 53 11.53 9.43 26.15
CA LYS A 53 12.87 9.47 25.55
C LYS A 53 12.98 8.84 24.15
N GLY A 54 12.02 8.02 23.75
CA GLY A 54 11.98 7.31 22.46
C GLY A 54 11.21 8.04 21.36
N LEU A 55 10.58 9.18 21.64
CA LEU A 55 9.72 9.88 20.68
C LEU A 55 10.44 10.28 19.40
N ALA A 56 11.63 10.85 19.49
CA ALA A 56 12.39 11.20 18.28
C ALA A 56 12.77 9.98 17.41
N ALA A 57 12.95 8.78 18.01
CA ALA A 57 13.15 7.56 17.24
C ALA A 57 11.85 7.10 16.56
N LEU A 58 10.70 7.32 17.21
CA LEU A 58 9.38 7.09 16.63
C LEU A 58 9.07 8.04 15.45
N GLU A 59 9.46 9.31 15.58
CA GLU A 59 9.36 10.31 14.51
C GLU A 59 10.20 9.90 13.29
N SER A 60 11.46 9.53 13.52
CA SER A 60 12.35 9.00 12.47
C SER A 60 11.75 7.78 11.77
N LEU A 61 11.17 6.84 12.53
CA LEU A 61 10.46 5.68 11.97
C LEU A 61 9.26 6.09 11.10
N LEU A 62 8.48 7.11 11.51
CA LEU A 62 7.34 7.60 10.72
C LEU A 62 7.81 8.13 9.37
N PHE A 63 8.84 8.97 9.35
CA PHE A 63 9.39 9.54 8.12
C PHE A 63 9.99 8.46 7.21
N ALA A 64 10.73 7.52 7.78
CA ALA A 64 11.29 6.39 7.04
C ALA A 64 10.18 5.54 6.39
N LYS A 65 9.11 5.23 7.15
CA LYS A 65 7.93 4.53 6.60
C LYS A 65 7.32 5.33 5.45
N TYR A 66 7.05 6.61 5.64
CA TYR A 66 6.49 7.47 4.60
C TYR A 66 7.32 7.44 3.32
N GLN A 67 8.63 7.63 3.42
CA GLN A 67 9.53 7.62 2.28
C GLN A 67 9.57 6.26 1.57
N MET A 68 9.59 5.15 2.32
CA MET A 68 9.54 3.80 1.76
C MET A 68 8.23 3.53 1.02
N TYR A 69 7.09 3.95 1.55
CA TYR A 69 5.82 3.81 0.84
C TYR A 69 5.76 4.68 -0.40
N ARG A 70 6.14 5.96 -0.29
CA ARG A 70 6.13 6.88 -1.42
C ARG A 70 7.02 6.42 -2.57
N ASN A 71 8.25 6.00 -2.25
CA ASN A 71 9.31 5.82 -3.24
C ASN A 71 9.53 4.37 -3.66
N VAL A 72 9.12 3.39 -2.85
CA VAL A 72 9.34 1.97 -3.12
C VAL A 72 8.00 1.26 -3.29
N TYR A 73 7.21 1.12 -2.21
CA TYR A 73 6.03 0.24 -2.22
C TYR A 73 4.90 0.74 -3.14
N TRP A 74 4.69 2.05 -3.19
CA TRP A 74 3.69 2.69 -4.06
C TRP A 74 4.28 3.40 -5.26
N HIS A 75 5.54 3.07 -5.59
CA HIS A 75 6.14 3.50 -6.83
C HIS A 75 5.33 2.99 -8.02
N HIS A 76 5.01 3.88 -8.96
CA HIS A 76 4.10 3.58 -10.06
C HIS A 76 4.48 2.34 -10.89
N ALA A 77 5.77 2.05 -11.06
CA ALA A 77 6.22 0.89 -11.81
C ALA A 77 5.94 -0.42 -11.05
N VAL A 78 6.14 -0.42 -9.72
CA VAL A 78 5.79 -1.55 -8.84
C VAL A 78 4.28 -1.75 -8.83
N ARG A 79 3.51 -0.66 -8.75
CA ARG A 79 2.05 -0.69 -8.81
C ARG A 79 1.52 -1.20 -10.15
N SER A 80 2.12 -0.79 -11.27
CA SER A 80 1.78 -1.29 -12.60
C SER A 80 1.99 -2.81 -12.68
N ALA A 81 3.19 -3.30 -12.30
CA ALA A 81 3.46 -4.73 -12.26
C ALA A 81 2.51 -5.49 -11.33
N THR A 82 2.17 -4.91 -10.17
CA THR A 82 1.21 -5.49 -9.22
C THR A 82 -0.19 -5.61 -9.82
N ALA A 83 -0.68 -4.56 -10.50
CA ALA A 83 -1.98 -4.58 -11.16
C ALA A 83 -2.03 -5.61 -12.29
N MET A 84 -0.97 -5.67 -13.11
CA MET A 84 -0.83 -6.67 -14.17
C MET A 84 -0.83 -8.10 -13.62
N TYR A 85 -0.08 -8.35 -12.54
CA TYR A 85 0.00 -9.66 -11.90
C TYR A 85 -1.32 -10.09 -11.28
N LYS A 86 -2.00 -9.18 -10.56
CA LYS A 86 -3.35 -9.45 -10.03
C LYS A 86 -4.28 -9.87 -11.16
N ARG A 87 -4.35 -9.09 -12.23
CA ARG A 87 -5.21 -9.37 -13.38
C ARG A 87 -4.88 -10.71 -14.04
N LEU A 88 -3.59 -11.01 -14.23
CA LEU A 88 -3.13 -12.29 -14.74
C LEU A 88 -3.66 -13.47 -13.90
N VAL A 89 -3.55 -13.38 -12.57
CA VAL A 89 -4.04 -14.43 -11.65
C VAL A 89 -5.56 -14.55 -11.70
N ASP A 90 -6.30 -13.43 -11.76
CA ASP A 90 -7.75 -13.47 -11.85
C ASP A 90 -8.24 -14.12 -13.15
N ASP A 91 -7.62 -13.75 -14.28
CA ASP A 91 -7.97 -14.33 -15.59
C ASP A 91 -7.65 -15.83 -15.62
N ALA A 92 -6.56 -16.25 -14.96
CA ALA A 92 -6.20 -17.66 -14.83
C ALA A 92 -7.20 -18.45 -13.95
N LEU A 93 -7.66 -17.89 -12.85
CA LEU A 93 -8.70 -18.50 -12.00
C LEU A 93 -10.04 -18.59 -12.75
N ARG A 94 -10.45 -17.53 -13.46
CA ARG A 94 -11.71 -17.49 -14.21
C ARG A 94 -11.75 -18.47 -15.37
N SER A 95 -10.62 -18.64 -16.05
CA SER A 95 -10.50 -19.60 -17.16
C SER A 95 -10.33 -21.05 -16.70
N GLY A 96 -10.11 -21.29 -15.40
CA GLY A 96 -9.82 -22.61 -14.85
C GLY A 96 -8.41 -23.11 -15.16
N ALA A 97 -7.49 -22.22 -15.55
CA ALA A 97 -6.09 -22.58 -15.77
C ALA A 97 -5.39 -22.99 -14.47
N ILE A 98 -5.82 -22.39 -13.36
CA ILE A 98 -5.42 -22.71 -11.98
C ILE A 98 -6.66 -22.68 -11.08
N GLU A 99 -6.65 -23.49 -10.03
CA GLU A 99 -7.65 -23.43 -8.96
C GLU A 99 -7.14 -22.66 -7.75
N GLU A 100 -8.04 -22.06 -6.97
CA GLU A 100 -7.69 -21.26 -5.79
C GLU A 100 -6.86 -22.05 -4.77
N HIS A 101 -7.20 -23.33 -4.58
CA HIS A 101 -6.51 -24.21 -3.64
C HIS A 101 -5.07 -24.55 -4.06
N GLU A 102 -4.73 -24.41 -5.35
CA GLU A 102 -3.37 -24.66 -5.86
C GLU A 102 -2.43 -23.47 -5.62
N LEU A 103 -2.97 -22.24 -5.47
CA LEU A 103 -2.18 -21.00 -5.40
C LEU A 103 -1.11 -21.03 -4.31
N ALA A 104 -1.45 -21.51 -3.11
CA ALA A 104 -0.54 -21.56 -1.98
C ALA A 104 0.63 -22.55 -2.16
N GLY A 105 0.50 -23.48 -3.11
CA GLY A 105 1.54 -24.46 -3.44
C GLY A 105 2.61 -23.93 -4.41
N PHE A 106 2.37 -22.78 -5.06
CA PHE A 106 3.31 -22.24 -6.02
C PHE A 106 4.28 -21.23 -5.39
N THR A 107 5.52 -21.27 -5.85
CA THR A 107 6.43 -20.13 -5.78
C THR A 107 6.10 -19.13 -6.88
N ASP A 108 6.63 -17.90 -6.81
CA ASP A 108 6.43 -16.88 -7.84
C ASP A 108 6.76 -17.40 -9.26
N GLU A 109 7.97 -17.96 -9.45
CA GLU A 109 8.36 -18.55 -10.75
C GLU A 109 7.55 -19.81 -11.10
N GLY A 110 7.19 -20.62 -10.10
CA GLY A 110 6.37 -21.80 -10.30
C GLY A 110 4.99 -21.46 -10.88
N LEU A 111 4.34 -20.42 -10.34
CA LEU A 111 3.05 -19.95 -10.84
C LEU A 111 3.20 -19.39 -12.26
N LEU A 112 4.18 -18.50 -12.48
CA LEU A 112 4.39 -17.91 -13.80
C LEU A 112 4.69 -18.97 -14.86
N HIS A 113 5.43 -20.03 -14.52
CA HIS A 113 5.71 -21.14 -15.44
C HIS A 113 4.44 -21.94 -15.74
N ARG A 114 3.65 -22.27 -14.72
CA ARG A 114 2.37 -22.97 -14.88
C ARG A 114 1.40 -22.21 -15.78
N LEU A 115 1.33 -20.90 -15.62
CA LEU A 115 0.48 -20.03 -16.43
C LEU A 115 0.97 -19.93 -17.88
N ASP A 116 2.28 -20.00 -18.11
CA ASP A 116 2.85 -20.02 -19.46
C ASP A 116 2.40 -21.25 -20.26
N GLU A 117 2.31 -22.41 -19.59
CA GLU A 117 1.87 -23.66 -20.22
C GLU A 117 0.35 -23.70 -20.47
N ARG A 118 -0.45 -23.18 -19.53
CA ARG A 118 -1.91 -23.37 -19.53
C ARG A 118 -2.72 -22.19 -20.07
N ALA A 119 -2.23 -20.97 -19.86
CA ALA A 119 -2.94 -19.73 -20.18
C ALA A 119 -1.95 -18.62 -20.59
N PRO A 120 -1.19 -18.81 -21.69
CA PRO A 120 -0.28 -17.79 -22.18
C PRO A 120 -1.06 -16.50 -22.48
N SER A 121 -0.53 -15.37 -22.03
CA SER A 121 -1.19 -14.07 -22.17
C SER A 121 -0.20 -12.94 -22.38
N ALA A 122 -0.67 -11.83 -22.95
CA ALA A 122 0.14 -10.63 -23.11
C ALA A 122 0.59 -10.04 -21.76
N LEU A 123 -0.21 -10.22 -20.70
CA LEU A 123 0.14 -9.82 -19.33
C LEU A 123 1.34 -10.62 -18.81
N LEU A 124 1.32 -11.94 -18.98
CA LEU A 124 2.42 -12.81 -18.56
C LEU A 124 3.72 -12.47 -19.31
N ASP A 125 3.65 -12.35 -20.64
CA ASP A 125 4.82 -11.97 -21.44
C ASP A 125 5.33 -10.58 -21.04
N GLY A 126 4.42 -9.63 -20.80
CA GLY A 126 4.76 -8.28 -20.34
C GLY A 126 5.47 -8.27 -18.99
N LEU A 127 5.03 -9.09 -18.03
CA LEU A 127 5.68 -9.22 -16.73
C LEU A 127 7.08 -9.83 -16.86
N ARG A 128 7.23 -10.94 -17.59
CA ARG A 128 8.53 -11.62 -17.80
C ARG A 128 9.56 -10.72 -18.50
N ASN A 129 9.11 -9.97 -19.50
CA ASN A 129 9.98 -9.11 -20.31
C ASN A 129 10.00 -7.64 -19.84
N ARG A 130 9.47 -7.34 -18.65
CA ARG A 130 9.40 -5.99 -18.06
C ARG A 130 8.73 -4.95 -18.98
N ARG A 131 7.81 -5.38 -19.85
CA ARG A 131 6.94 -4.50 -20.67
C ARG A 131 5.72 -4.11 -19.85
N LEU A 132 5.95 -3.29 -18.84
CA LEU A 132 4.92 -2.84 -17.91
C LEU A 132 3.97 -1.83 -18.57
N HIS A 133 2.68 -1.95 -18.26
CA HIS A 133 1.66 -0.96 -18.60
C HIS A 133 2.07 0.44 -18.12
N LYS A 134 1.80 1.44 -18.95
CA LYS A 134 2.13 2.84 -18.71
C LYS A 134 1.01 3.55 -17.99
N ARG A 135 1.34 4.60 -17.25
CA ARG A 135 0.35 5.46 -16.59
C ARG A 135 -0.47 6.20 -17.66
N ALA A 136 -1.75 5.87 -17.75
CA ALA A 136 -2.71 6.55 -18.63
C ALA A 136 -3.43 7.69 -17.90
N PHE A 137 -3.63 7.54 -16.58
CA PHE A 137 -4.24 8.55 -15.72
C PHE A 137 -3.70 8.44 -14.29
N GLU A 138 -3.64 9.56 -13.57
CA GLU A 138 -3.39 9.60 -12.13
C GLU A 138 -4.17 10.73 -11.45
N CYS A 139 -4.59 10.49 -10.21
CA CYS A 139 -5.31 11.44 -9.37
C CYS A 139 -4.89 11.23 -7.91
N SER A 140 -4.57 12.30 -7.19
CA SER A 140 -4.28 12.22 -5.75
C SER A 140 -5.54 11.85 -4.98
N SER A 141 -5.42 11.12 -3.87
CA SER A 141 -6.57 10.89 -3.00
C SER A 141 -7.16 12.19 -2.44
N THR A 142 -6.35 13.25 -2.35
CA THR A 142 -6.79 14.59 -1.91
C THR A 142 -7.71 15.29 -2.93
N GLU A 143 -7.75 14.83 -4.18
CA GLU A 143 -8.67 15.33 -5.21
C GLU A 143 -10.01 14.57 -5.22
N LEU A 144 -10.12 13.50 -4.44
CA LEU A 144 -11.30 12.63 -4.38
C LEU A 144 -12.01 12.80 -3.04
N GLU A 145 -13.33 12.69 -3.04
CA GLU A 145 -14.08 12.65 -1.79
C GLU A 145 -13.72 11.38 -0.98
N PRO A 146 -13.76 11.44 0.37
CA PRO A 146 -13.50 10.27 1.21
C PRO A 146 -14.40 9.08 0.83
N GLY A 147 -13.82 7.90 0.66
CA GLY A 147 -14.53 6.68 0.26
C GLY A 147 -14.56 6.43 -1.26
N VAL A 148 -14.36 7.45 -2.08
CA VAL A 148 -14.35 7.31 -3.54
C VAL A 148 -13.16 6.46 -3.98
N GLY A 149 -13.45 5.41 -4.75
CA GLY A 149 -12.44 4.48 -5.27
C GLY A 149 -11.96 3.42 -4.27
N ASP A 150 -12.36 3.44 -3.00
CA ASP A 150 -11.92 2.44 -2.01
C ASP A 150 -12.29 0.99 -2.39
N TRP A 151 -13.34 0.83 -3.19
CA TRP A 151 -13.72 -0.46 -3.79
C TRP A 151 -12.62 -1.05 -4.68
N ILE A 152 -11.70 -0.24 -5.21
CA ILE A 152 -10.58 -0.74 -6.04
C ILE A 152 -9.61 -1.61 -5.22
N ALA A 153 -9.47 -1.31 -3.93
CA ALA A 153 -8.64 -2.10 -3.03
C ALA A 153 -9.36 -3.34 -2.48
N ASN A 154 -10.69 -3.28 -2.37
CA ASN A 154 -11.47 -4.20 -1.52
C ASN A 154 -12.46 -5.10 -2.30
N ASP A 155 -12.80 -4.78 -3.55
CA ASP A 155 -13.78 -5.52 -4.36
C ASP A 155 -13.19 -5.88 -5.72
N ARG A 156 -12.54 -7.04 -5.79
CA ARG A 156 -11.83 -7.46 -7.01
C ARG A 156 -12.78 -7.77 -8.16
N ALA A 157 -13.97 -8.29 -7.89
CA ALA A 157 -14.96 -8.59 -8.91
C ALA A 157 -15.43 -7.32 -9.61
N ARG A 158 -15.71 -6.26 -8.84
CA ARG A 158 -16.06 -4.94 -9.38
C ARG A 158 -14.91 -4.31 -10.16
N VAL A 159 -13.66 -4.45 -9.71
CA VAL A 159 -12.50 -3.96 -10.46
C VAL A 159 -12.38 -4.59 -11.83
N ILE A 160 -12.48 -5.91 -11.91
CA ILE A 160 -12.34 -6.57 -13.21
C ILE A 160 -13.49 -6.18 -14.14
N ALA A 161 -14.73 -6.09 -13.65
CA ALA A 161 -15.86 -5.64 -14.45
C ALA A 161 -15.66 -4.19 -14.95
N ALA A 162 -15.12 -3.31 -14.11
CA ALA A 162 -14.82 -1.93 -14.48
C ALA A 162 -13.66 -1.83 -15.50
N GLU A 163 -12.60 -2.63 -15.32
CA GLU A 163 -11.49 -2.74 -16.27
C GLU A 163 -11.97 -3.25 -17.64
N ASP A 164 -12.84 -4.27 -17.66
CA ASP A 164 -13.37 -4.87 -18.88
C ASP A 164 -14.31 -3.92 -19.63
N ALA A 165 -15.18 -3.21 -18.90
CA ALA A 165 -16.03 -2.18 -19.48
C ALA A 165 -15.18 -1.06 -20.10
N LEU A 166 -14.16 -0.59 -19.39
CA LEU A 166 -13.26 0.46 -19.88
C LEU A 166 -12.44 -0.01 -21.08
N ALA A 167 -11.97 -1.27 -21.08
CA ALA A 167 -11.27 -1.85 -22.22
C ALA A 167 -12.19 -1.92 -23.46
N SER A 168 -13.42 -2.40 -23.29
CA SER A 168 -14.41 -2.47 -24.37
C SER A 168 -14.76 -1.09 -24.94
N GLU A 169 -14.93 -0.08 -24.10
CA GLU A 169 -15.20 1.31 -24.52
C GLU A 169 -14.04 1.90 -25.34
N LEU A 170 -12.80 1.57 -24.96
CA LEU A 170 -11.59 2.04 -25.63
C LEU A 170 -11.19 1.21 -26.86
N GLY A 171 -11.92 0.13 -27.15
CA GLY A 171 -11.63 -0.77 -28.26
C GLY A 171 -10.31 -1.52 -28.10
N VAL A 172 -9.94 -1.86 -26.86
CA VAL A 172 -8.73 -2.63 -26.54
C VAL A 172 -9.08 -3.95 -25.85
N GLU A 173 -8.16 -4.90 -25.88
CA GLU A 173 -8.37 -6.23 -25.30
C GLU A 173 -8.52 -6.18 -23.76
N PRO A 174 -9.27 -7.12 -23.16
CA PRO A 174 -9.31 -7.29 -21.71
C PRO A 174 -7.91 -7.40 -21.10
N GLY A 175 -7.70 -6.76 -19.94
CA GLY A 175 -6.39 -6.67 -19.29
C GLY A 175 -5.44 -5.65 -19.92
N ALA A 176 -5.81 -4.99 -21.03
CA ALA A 176 -5.02 -3.89 -21.59
C ALA A 176 -5.11 -2.60 -20.76
N VAL A 177 -6.15 -2.44 -19.94
CA VAL A 177 -6.36 -1.30 -19.03
C VAL A 177 -6.64 -1.82 -17.62
N LEU A 178 -5.94 -1.27 -16.63
CA LEU A 178 -5.96 -1.76 -15.25
C LEU A 178 -6.12 -0.61 -14.26
N LEU A 179 -6.91 -0.84 -13.21
CA LEU A 179 -7.15 0.12 -12.14
C LEU A 179 -6.26 -0.18 -10.95
N ASP A 180 -5.67 0.86 -10.37
CA ASP A 180 -4.86 0.74 -9.16
C ASP A 180 -5.10 1.89 -8.19
N TYR A 181 -5.63 1.57 -7.02
CA TYR A 181 -5.72 2.52 -5.92
C TYR A 181 -5.33 1.79 -4.62
N PRO A 182 -4.06 1.90 -4.19
CA PRO A 182 -3.63 1.20 -2.99
C PRO A 182 -4.35 1.71 -1.75
N GLU A 183 -4.62 0.80 -0.81
CA GLU A 183 -5.11 1.14 0.52
C GLU A 183 -4.30 0.41 1.58
N LYS A 184 -3.86 1.13 2.62
CA LYS A 184 -3.21 0.54 3.79
C LYS A 184 -3.35 1.48 5.00
N PRO A 185 -4.54 1.60 5.61
CA PRO A 185 -4.85 2.67 6.56
C PRO A 185 -3.95 2.67 7.81
N ARG A 186 -3.48 1.48 8.22
CA ARG A 186 -2.58 1.31 9.38
C ARG A 186 -1.09 1.40 9.04
N MET A 187 -0.76 1.83 7.83
CA MET A 187 0.61 1.95 7.34
C MET A 187 1.48 2.83 8.24
N LEU A 188 1.00 4.05 8.47
CA LEU A 188 1.69 5.09 9.23
C LEU A 188 1.11 5.24 10.65
N GLY A 189 0.07 4.47 10.98
CA GLY A 189 -0.64 4.56 12.24
C GLY A 189 0.29 4.44 13.45
N LEU A 190 0.39 5.53 14.20
CA LEU A 190 1.11 5.64 15.46
C LEU A 190 0.12 5.81 16.62
N ASP A 191 -0.71 4.79 16.82
CA ASP A 191 -1.57 4.70 17.99
C ASP A 191 -0.87 3.80 19.02
N LEU A 192 -0.14 4.42 19.95
CA LEU A 192 0.49 3.74 21.07
C LEU A 192 0.55 4.63 22.32
N PRO A 193 0.51 4.03 23.52
CA PRO A 193 0.70 4.76 24.76
C PRO A 193 2.17 5.15 24.97
N VAL A 194 2.35 6.32 25.56
CA VAL A 194 3.64 6.93 25.89
C VAL A 194 3.69 7.15 27.39
N ARG A 195 4.73 6.63 28.03
CA ARG A 195 5.02 6.91 29.45
C ARG A 195 5.88 8.16 29.56
N MET A 196 5.32 9.18 30.18
CA MET A 196 5.96 10.45 30.48
C MET A 196 7.02 10.32 31.57
N ARG A 197 7.91 11.32 31.67
CA ARG A 197 8.88 11.42 32.78
C ARG A 197 8.23 11.54 34.16
N ASP A 198 7.06 12.15 34.25
CA ASP A 198 6.27 12.27 35.49
C ASP A 198 5.52 10.98 35.86
N GLY A 199 5.62 9.94 35.02
CA GLY A 199 4.95 8.65 35.20
C GLY A 199 3.55 8.57 34.58
N GLU A 200 2.98 9.67 34.10
CA GLU A 200 1.69 9.68 33.43
C GLU A 200 1.75 8.88 32.11
N VAL A 201 0.69 8.13 31.81
CA VAL A 201 0.56 7.42 30.53
C VAL A 201 -0.41 8.19 29.64
N LYS A 202 0.09 8.71 28.52
CA LYS A 202 -0.70 9.43 27.53
C LYS A 202 -0.73 8.64 26.22
N ARG A 203 -1.83 8.71 25.49
CA ARG A 203 -1.92 8.06 24.18
C ARG A 203 -1.61 9.05 23.08
N LEU A 204 -0.76 8.68 22.13
CA LEU A 204 -0.58 9.44 20.89
C LEU A 204 -1.90 9.38 20.11
N GLY A 205 -2.65 10.46 20.11
CA GLY A 205 -3.92 10.60 19.40
C GLY A 205 -4.01 11.91 18.63
N ALA A 206 -5.05 12.06 17.80
CA ALA A 206 -5.24 13.19 16.89
C ALA A 206 -5.26 14.57 17.57
N LYS A 207 -5.44 14.66 18.89
CA LYS A 207 -5.40 15.93 19.65
C LYS A 207 -4.00 16.53 19.78
N GLY A 208 -2.94 15.82 19.38
CA GLY A 208 -1.57 16.32 19.42
C GLY A 208 -1.02 16.54 20.83
N TRP A 209 0.22 17.02 20.91
CA TRP A 209 0.91 17.28 22.16
C TRP A 209 1.53 18.68 22.17
N PRO A 210 1.51 19.40 23.31
CA PRO A 210 2.26 20.64 23.45
C PRO A 210 3.76 20.40 23.23
N ALA A 211 4.39 21.18 22.35
CA ALA A 211 5.82 21.11 22.01
C ALA A 211 6.33 19.81 21.33
N ALA A 212 5.44 18.95 20.82
CA ALA A 212 5.80 17.82 19.97
C ALA A 212 4.98 17.81 18.67
N ILE A 213 5.52 17.22 17.61
CA ILE A 213 4.79 17.04 16.36
C ILE A 213 3.57 16.16 16.64
N ASN A 214 2.39 16.54 16.12
CA ASN A 214 1.20 15.69 16.19
C ASN A 214 1.36 14.51 15.23
N LEU A 215 2.06 13.47 15.68
CA LEU A 215 2.43 12.32 14.85
C LEU A 215 1.22 11.58 14.25
N PRO A 216 0.09 11.38 14.96
CA PRO A 216 -1.10 10.79 14.36
C PRO A 216 -1.70 11.63 13.22
N LEU A 217 -1.81 12.95 13.41
CA LEU A 217 -2.31 13.85 12.36
C LEU A 217 -1.35 13.88 11.16
N LEU A 218 -0.05 14.05 11.43
CA LEU A 218 0.96 14.01 10.38
C LEU A 218 0.96 12.67 9.64
N SER A 219 0.83 11.56 10.35
CA SER A 219 0.70 10.22 9.76
C SER A 219 -0.48 10.16 8.76
N GLN A 220 -1.62 10.77 9.11
CA GLN A 220 -2.78 10.81 8.22
C GLN A 220 -2.50 11.64 6.97
N GLU A 221 -1.97 12.85 7.12
CA GLU A 221 -1.58 13.72 6.00
C GLU A 221 -0.54 13.06 5.07
N LEU A 222 0.44 12.38 5.66
CA LEU A 222 1.46 11.62 4.93
C LEU A 222 0.85 10.41 4.18
N TYR A 223 -0.17 9.77 4.75
CA TYR A 223 -0.89 8.67 4.09
C TYR A 223 -1.70 9.18 2.91
N GLU A 224 -2.51 10.23 3.11
CA GLU A 224 -3.33 10.82 2.05
C GLU A 224 -2.46 11.35 0.91
N SER A 225 -1.38 12.08 1.21
CA SER A 225 -0.48 12.61 0.18
C SER A 225 0.29 11.55 -0.62
N THR A 226 0.37 10.30 -0.14
CA THR A 226 1.04 9.20 -0.88
C THR A 226 0.08 8.33 -1.66
N ARG A 227 -1.21 8.40 -1.36
CA ARG A 227 -2.23 7.58 -1.99
C ARG A 227 -2.65 8.22 -3.31
N VAL A 228 -2.39 7.51 -4.41
CA VAL A 228 -2.67 7.99 -5.76
C VAL A 228 -3.44 6.91 -6.51
N MET A 229 -4.62 7.28 -7.01
CA MET A 229 -5.39 6.46 -7.94
C MET A 229 -4.76 6.54 -9.32
N ARG A 230 -4.55 5.39 -9.97
CA ARG A 230 -3.93 5.27 -11.28
C ARG A 230 -4.75 4.37 -12.20
N VAL A 231 -4.71 4.72 -13.48
CA VAL A 231 -5.09 3.83 -14.57
C VAL A 231 -3.82 3.48 -15.35
N PHE A 232 -3.56 2.20 -15.53
CA PHE A 232 -2.44 1.70 -16.32
C PHE A 232 -2.94 1.13 -17.64
N ALA A 233 -2.22 1.35 -18.75
CA ALA A 233 -2.57 0.82 -20.06
C ALA A 233 -1.35 0.30 -20.85
N THR A 234 -1.54 -0.67 -21.76
CA THR A 234 -0.44 -1.35 -22.48
C THR A 234 0.36 -0.43 -23.41
N ASP A 235 -0.23 0.69 -23.87
CA ASP A 235 0.42 1.76 -24.64
C ASP A 235 -0.30 3.10 -24.42
N ARG A 236 0.10 4.18 -25.11
CA ARG A 236 -0.36 5.59 -25.01
C ARG A 236 -1.89 5.83 -25.13
N THR A 237 -2.72 4.81 -24.99
CA THR A 237 -4.16 4.89 -24.80
C THR A 237 -4.48 5.93 -23.73
N ARG A 238 -4.94 7.10 -24.18
CA ARG A 238 -5.39 8.15 -23.27
C ARG A 238 -6.75 7.76 -22.76
N VAL A 239 -6.85 7.57 -21.45
CA VAL A 239 -8.12 7.42 -20.77
C VAL A 239 -8.59 8.83 -20.37
N PRO A 240 -9.73 9.32 -20.88
CA PRO A 240 -10.21 10.66 -20.53
C PRO A 240 -10.48 10.79 -19.03
N ARG A 241 -9.99 11.87 -18.39
CA ARG A 241 -10.21 12.12 -16.95
C ARG A 241 -11.69 12.05 -16.56
N ALA A 242 -12.56 12.70 -17.34
CA ALA A 242 -14.00 12.70 -17.09
C ALA A 242 -14.57 11.28 -17.01
N ARG A 243 -14.12 10.38 -17.89
CA ARG A 243 -14.57 8.99 -17.88
C ARG A 243 -14.10 8.23 -16.65
N VAL A 244 -12.86 8.46 -16.20
CA VAL A 244 -12.35 7.86 -14.96
C VAL A 244 -13.14 8.36 -13.75
N LEU A 245 -13.46 9.65 -13.70
CA LEU A 245 -14.26 10.23 -12.60
C LEU A 245 -15.68 9.64 -12.59
N GLU A 246 -16.33 9.54 -13.74
CA GLU A 246 -17.64 8.91 -13.88
C GLU A 246 -17.62 7.44 -13.42
N LEU A 247 -16.58 6.68 -13.79
CA LEU A 247 -16.37 5.30 -13.32
C LEU A 247 -16.22 5.22 -11.79
N LEU A 248 -15.60 6.23 -11.18
CA LEU A 248 -15.46 6.35 -9.74
C LEU A 248 -16.74 6.82 -9.04
N GLY A 249 -17.77 7.24 -9.79
CA GLY A 249 -19.00 7.82 -9.27
C GLY A 249 -18.86 9.29 -8.85
N VAL A 250 -17.91 10.01 -9.46
CA VAL A 250 -17.69 11.45 -9.27
C VAL A 250 -18.24 12.19 -10.50
N GLU A 251 -19.23 13.06 -10.29
CA GLU A 251 -19.80 13.94 -11.33
C GLU A 251 -18.86 15.11 -11.70
#